data_AF-A0A5M5DA23-F1
#
_entry.id   AF-A0A5M5DA23-F1
#
_cell.length_a   1.000
_cell.length_b   1.000
_cell.length_c   1.000
_cell.angle_alpha   90.00
_cell.angle_beta   90.00
_cell.angle_gamma   90.00
#
_symmetry.space_group_name_H-M   'P 1'
#
loop_
_entity.id
_entity.type
_entity.pdbx_description
1 polymer ?
#
loop_
_entity_poly.entity_id
_entity_poly.type
_entity_poly.pdbx_seq_one_letter_code
_entity_poly.pdbx_strand_id
1 'polypeptide(L)'
;MKKNIMFAIILILCACKSNKTGGDALVEQDSISTELNDDKISALTNRNIDDVEITGEVLHTRMTYFNFDSVKNLVSFFEEIELKHEKIVFCEEDKSTVDRCILQIDKYRKGLCKFYPDTLVYKSLSYLGHGAAYIDNHRPGVDLTYAEWFMMLVAYYSPDITCLVNMQSPDHIVGVRNFGHEYNHNPWWSYLFVKRTKGYEVRAIGEDCSLITKLYQLEDRNHRKYYLCSNNDYELSFMHYLYTFDVNGKLIEVKPECKIRFPNVQYDEIYFSPEHLEWSLCKLNKKTGKLVPVTEKPLMKLELKGEESFFSSSFR
;
A
#
# COMPACT_ATOMS: atom_id res chain seq x y z
N MET A 1 33.92 -53.93 25.22
CA MET A 1 33.19 -53.04 26.16
C MET A 1 33.36 -51.60 25.71
N LYS A 2 32.25 -50.84 25.78
CA LYS A 2 31.96 -49.58 25.08
C LYS A 2 33.01 -48.48 25.30
N LYS A 3 33.53 -47.87 24.22
CA LYS A 3 34.23 -46.58 24.26
C LYS A 3 33.26 -45.50 23.77
N ASN A 4 32.91 -44.60 24.68
CA ASN A 4 32.12 -43.40 24.41
C ASN A 4 32.94 -42.45 23.52
N ILE A 5 32.43 -42.15 22.33
CA ILE A 5 32.95 -41.06 21.49
C ILE A 5 32.19 -39.80 21.92
N MET A 6 32.90 -38.93 22.63
CA MET A 6 32.43 -37.61 23.02
C MET A 6 32.79 -36.64 21.89
N PHE A 7 31.79 -36.21 21.12
CA PHE A 7 31.95 -35.14 20.13
C PHE A 7 31.97 -33.79 20.86
N ALA A 8 33.14 -33.14 20.88
CA ALA A 8 33.27 -31.74 21.25
C ALA A 8 32.92 -30.88 20.01
N ILE A 9 31.80 -30.16 20.05
CA ILE A 9 31.47 -29.12 19.08
C ILE A 9 32.07 -27.82 19.59
N ILE A 10 33.08 -27.32 18.88
CA ILE A 10 33.67 -25.99 19.07
C ILE A 10 32.74 -24.99 18.39
N LEU A 11 32.00 -24.20 19.18
CA LEU A 11 31.28 -23.02 18.71
C LEU A 11 32.22 -21.82 18.80
N ILE A 12 32.72 -21.38 17.63
CA ILE A 12 33.52 -20.16 17.48
C ILE A 12 32.56 -18.96 17.57
N LEU A 13 32.64 -18.25 18.70
CA LEU A 13 32.09 -16.91 18.87
C LEU A 13 32.98 -15.92 18.12
N CYS A 14 32.57 -15.54 16.91
CA CYS A 14 33.11 -14.35 16.24
C CYS A 14 32.21 -13.16 16.54
N ALA A 15 32.60 -12.38 17.55
CA ALA A 15 32.24 -10.98 17.66
C ALA A 15 32.96 -10.21 16.54
N CYS A 16 32.22 -9.77 15.54
CA CYS A 16 32.68 -8.76 14.60
C CYS A 16 31.83 -7.50 14.77
N LYS A 17 32.51 -6.43 15.18
CA LYS A 17 32.10 -5.03 15.07
C LYS A 17 31.36 -4.78 13.75
N SER A 18 30.12 -4.32 13.81
CA SER A 18 29.59 -3.47 12.74
C SER A 18 29.90 -2.02 13.11
N ASN A 19 30.53 -1.34 12.18
CA ASN A 19 30.97 0.03 12.29
C ASN A 19 29.77 0.96 12.51
N LYS A 20 29.95 1.93 13.42
CA LYS A 20 29.24 3.21 13.37
C LYS A 20 29.56 3.88 12.03
N THR A 21 28.62 3.82 11.11
CA THR A 21 28.44 4.79 10.03
C THR A 21 26.93 5.02 9.94
N GLY A 22 26.53 6.27 10.13
CA GLY A 22 25.15 6.69 10.40
C GLY A 22 24.16 6.21 9.35
N GLY A 23 23.12 5.53 9.82
CA GLY A 23 21.77 5.77 9.33
C GLY A 23 21.10 6.54 10.44
N ASP A 24 20.84 7.83 10.23
CA ASP A 24 20.05 8.60 11.17
C ASP A 24 18.72 7.88 11.37
N ALA A 25 18.37 7.72 12.63
CA ALA A 25 17.10 7.17 13.06
C ALA A 25 15.98 8.04 12.48
N LEU A 26 15.34 7.59 11.40
CA LEU A 26 13.99 8.01 11.03
C LEU A 26 13.00 7.40 12.02
N VAL A 27 13.17 7.71 13.30
CA VAL A 27 12.26 7.32 14.38
C VAL A 27 12.27 8.46 15.38
N GLU A 28 11.46 9.48 15.11
CA GLU A 28 10.74 10.23 16.15
C GLU A 28 9.90 11.34 15.50
N GLN A 29 8.69 10.95 15.07
CA GLN A 29 7.42 11.63 15.37
C GLN A 29 6.31 10.99 14.53
N ASP A 30 5.69 9.93 15.06
CA ASP A 30 4.39 9.52 14.55
C ASP A 30 3.34 10.47 15.11
N SER A 31 2.98 11.48 14.32
CA SER A 31 1.75 12.24 14.57
C SER A 31 0.56 11.29 14.34
N ILE A 32 0.20 10.51 15.36
CA ILE A 32 -1.10 9.84 15.46
C ILE A 32 -2.15 10.93 15.31
N SER A 33 -3.22 10.67 14.56
CA SER A 33 -4.39 11.55 14.54
C SER A 33 -5.08 11.47 15.91
N THR A 34 -4.49 12.16 16.90
CA THR A 34 -5.08 12.39 18.24
C THR A 34 -6.37 13.20 18.17
N GLU A 35 -6.70 13.70 16.98
CA GLU A 35 -7.90 14.47 16.72
C GLU A 35 -9.17 13.64 16.65
N LEU A 36 -9.15 12.30 16.63
CA LEU A 36 -10.35 11.48 16.52
C LEU A 36 -10.81 11.00 17.91
N ASN A 37 -11.66 11.80 18.56
CA ASN A 37 -12.50 11.35 19.68
C ASN A 37 -13.75 10.62 19.15
N ASP A 38 -14.48 9.92 20.02
CA ASP A 38 -15.67 9.13 19.67
C ASP A 38 -16.69 9.93 18.83
N ASP A 39 -16.88 11.22 19.12
CA ASP A 39 -17.77 12.13 18.36
C ASP A 39 -17.32 12.33 16.91
N LYS A 40 -16.01 12.42 16.65
CA LYS A 40 -15.46 12.56 15.30
C LYS A 40 -15.35 11.23 14.57
N ILE A 41 -15.14 10.11 15.27
CA ILE A 41 -15.26 8.76 14.68
C ILE A 41 -16.69 8.58 14.19
N SER A 42 -17.69 8.91 15.03
CA SER A 42 -19.10 8.93 14.63
C SER A 42 -19.32 9.80 13.40
N ALA A 43 -18.78 11.03 13.35
CA ALA A 43 -18.88 11.89 12.17
C ALA A 43 -18.24 11.32 10.90
N LEU A 44 -17.15 10.55 11.02
CA LEU A 44 -16.49 9.85 9.90
C LEU A 44 -17.25 8.60 9.43
N THR A 45 -18.12 8.05 10.27
CA THR A 45 -18.96 6.87 10.00
C THR A 45 -20.45 7.23 9.88
N ASN A 46 -20.79 8.51 9.66
CA ASN A 46 -22.20 8.98 9.63
C ASN A 46 -22.64 9.43 8.23
N ARG A 47 -21.84 9.21 7.17
CA ARG A 47 -22.39 9.35 5.81
C ARG A 47 -23.35 8.19 5.56
N ASN A 48 -24.52 8.50 5.02
CA ASN A 48 -25.64 7.57 4.93
C ASN A 48 -25.49 6.70 3.67
N ILE A 49 -25.71 5.38 3.77
CA ILE A 49 -25.65 4.46 2.62
C ILE A 49 -26.67 4.84 1.54
N ASP A 50 -27.84 5.37 1.94
CA ASP A 50 -28.88 5.82 1.00
C ASP A 50 -28.36 6.90 0.02
N ASP A 51 -27.41 7.74 0.45
CA ASP A 51 -26.83 8.77 -0.42
C ASP A 51 -25.91 8.14 -1.49
N VAL A 52 -25.26 7.01 -1.17
CA VAL A 52 -24.34 6.28 -2.06
C VAL A 52 -25.08 5.64 -3.23
N GLU A 53 -26.17 4.92 -2.96
CA GLU A 53 -26.95 4.25 -4.00
C GLU A 53 -27.62 5.25 -4.96
N ILE A 54 -27.93 6.46 -4.48
CA ILE A 54 -28.57 7.51 -5.28
C ILE A 54 -27.57 8.22 -6.19
N THR A 55 -26.35 8.50 -5.71
CA THR A 55 -25.33 9.23 -6.49
C THR A 55 -24.48 8.30 -7.36
N GLY A 56 -24.37 7.02 -6.98
CA GLY A 56 -23.45 6.06 -7.57
C GLY A 56 -21.98 6.36 -7.26
N GLU A 57 -21.70 7.20 -6.27
CA GLU A 57 -20.34 7.52 -5.82
C GLU A 57 -19.77 6.41 -4.92
N VAL A 58 -18.46 6.29 -4.86
CA VAL A 58 -17.79 5.42 -3.89
C VAL A 58 -17.70 6.15 -2.55
N LEU A 59 -18.16 5.50 -1.48
CA LEU A 59 -18.06 6.02 -0.13
C LEU A 59 -16.77 5.53 0.53
N HIS A 60 -15.92 6.48 0.89
CA HIS A 60 -14.67 6.26 1.62
C HIS A 60 -14.74 6.81 3.04
N THR A 61 -14.01 6.15 3.93
CA THR A 61 -13.63 6.75 5.20
C THR A 61 -12.42 7.67 5.03
N ARG A 62 -12.24 8.59 5.98
CA ARG A 62 -11.02 9.40 6.02
C ARG A 62 -9.89 8.54 6.59
N MET A 63 -9.09 7.95 5.71
CA MET A 63 -7.93 7.16 6.12
C MET A 63 -6.87 8.04 6.82
N THR A 64 -6.63 7.78 8.10
CA THR A 64 -5.58 8.45 8.88
C THR A 64 -4.93 7.46 9.84
N TYR A 65 -3.73 7.76 10.32
CA TYR A 65 -3.04 6.92 11.30
C TYR A 65 -3.73 6.98 12.68
N PHE A 66 -4.62 6.02 12.92
CA PHE A 66 -5.47 5.92 14.11
C PHE A 66 -4.87 5.01 15.19
N ASN A 67 -4.94 5.45 16.45
CA ASN A 67 -4.48 4.66 17.60
C ASN A 67 -5.53 3.63 18.03
N PHE A 68 -5.44 2.41 17.50
CA PHE A 68 -6.32 1.31 17.88
C PHE A 68 -6.10 0.79 19.30
N ASP A 69 -5.08 1.21 20.04
CA ASP A 69 -4.95 0.85 21.47
C ASP A 69 -5.98 1.59 22.32
N SER A 70 -6.51 2.72 21.84
CA SER A 70 -7.59 3.45 22.51
C SER A 70 -8.92 2.67 22.51
N VAL A 71 -9.08 1.74 21.55
CA VAL A 71 -10.28 0.90 21.42
C VAL A 71 -10.23 -0.28 22.38
N LYS A 72 -11.07 -0.27 23.42
CA LYS A 72 -11.11 -1.33 24.44
C LYS A 72 -11.51 -2.69 23.90
N ASN A 73 -12.49 -2.74 23.00
CA ASN A 73 -12.98 -3.98 22.38
C ASN A 73 -13.09 -3.79 20.87
N LEU A 74 -12.23 -4.46 20.09
CA LEU A 74 -12.25 -4.37 18.63
C LEU A 74 -13.53 -4.97 18.04
N VAL A 75 -14.07 -6.04 18.64
CA VAL A 75 -15.27 -6.70 18.11
C VAL A 75 -16.44 -5.72 18.16
N SER A 76 -16.73 -5.16 19.34
CA SER A 76 -17.83 -4.20 19.50
C SER A 76 -17.62 -2.93 18.66
N PHE A 77 -16.37 -2.46 18.51
CA PHE A 77 -16.07 -1.32 17.65
C PHE A 77 -16.42 -1.59 16.17
N PHE A 78 -16.09 -2.77 15.66
CA PHE A 78 -16.43 -3.13 14.27
C PHE A 78 -17.91 -3.50 14.10
N GLU A 79 -18.57 -4.04 15.12
CA GLU A 79 -20.04 -4.20 15.13
C GLU A 79 -20.73 -2.84 14.99
N GLU A 80 -20.26 -1.80 15.69
CA GLU A 80 -20.81 -0.43 15.59
C GLU A 80 -20.62 0.19 14.19
N ILE A 81 -19.49 -0.07 13.54
CA ILE A 81 -19.27 0.35 12.14
C ILE A 81 -20.24 -0.42 11.24
N GLU A 82 -20.38 -1.74 11.42
CA GLU A 82 -21.23 -2.59 10.60
C GLU A 82 -22.72 -2.23 10.67
N LEU A 83 -23.18 -1.64 11.78
CA LEU A 83 -24.55 -1.13 11.90
C LEU A 83 -24.88 -0.02 10.89
N LYS A 84 -23.86 0.67 10.36
CA LYS A 84 -24.01 1.82 9.44
C LYS A 84 -23.35 1.62 8.09
N HIS A 85 -22.32 0.77 8.02
CA HIS A 85 -21.51 0.53 6.85
C HIS A 85 -21.39 -0.98 6.64
N GLU A 86 -22.03 -1.50 5.60
CA GLU A 86 -22.12 -2.93 5.39
C GLU A 86 -20.73 -3.56 5.26
N LYS A 87 -20.55 -4.71 5.92
CA LYS A 87 -19.41 -5.59 5.68
C LYS A 87 -19.63 -6.35 4.38
N ILE A 88 -19.20 -5.75 3.27
CA ILE A 88 -19.40 -6.30 1.93
C ILE A 88 -18.45 -7.49 1.71
N VAL A 89 -19.02 -8.69 1.59
CA VAL A 89 -18.32 -9.93 1.24
C VAL A 89 -19.19 -10.78 0.32
N PHE A 90 -18.60 -11.78 -0.34
CA PHE A 90 -19.31 -12.61 -1.30
C PHE A 90 -20.24 -13.65 -0.63
N CYS A 91 -19.83 -14.21 0.50
CA CYS A 91 -20.63 -15.19 1.25
C CYS A 91 -20.41 -15.13 2.78
N GLU A 92 -21.26 -15.83 3.54
CA GLU A 92 -21.24 -15.83 5.01
C GLU A 92 -19.96 -16.44 5.60
N GLU A 93 -19.33 -17.37 4.90
CA GLU A 93 -18.04 -17.93 5.31
C GLU A 93 -16.91 -16.89 5.27
N ASP A 94 -16.96 -15.98 4.29
CA ASP A 94 -16.00 -14.88 4.16
C ASP A 94 -16.23 -13.87 5.29
N LYS A 95 -17.48 -13.55 5.60
CA LYS A 95 -17.88 -12.71 6.74
C LYS A 95 -17.32 -13.26 8.05
N SER A 96 -17.57 -14.54 8.30
CA SER A 96 -17.05 -15.27 9.46
C SER A 96 -15.52 -15.30 9.52
N THR A 97 -14.84 -15.20 8.38
CA THR A 97 -13.37 -15.11 8.32
C THR A 97 -12.88 -13.73 8.74
N VAL A 98 -13.54 -12.65 8.31
CA VAL A 98 -13.25 -11.28 8.75
C VAL A 98 -13.43 -11.14 10.26
N ASP A 99 -14.54 -11.64 10.81
CA ASP A 99 -14.82 -11.57 12.26
C ASP A 99 -13.78 -12.32 13.08
N ARG A 100 -13.41 -13.51 12.61
CA ARG A 100 -12.34 -14.31 13.22
C ARG A 100 -11.00 -13.59 13.18
N CYS A 101 -10.71 -12.86 12.10
CA CYS A 101 -9.48 -12.08 11.98
C CYS A 101 -9.44 -10.98 13.05
N ILE A 102 -10.51 -10.20 13.21
CA ILE A 102 -10.62 -9.16 14.26
C ILE A 102 -10.40 -9.76 15.65
N LEU A 103 -11.04 -10.89 15.95
CA LEU A 103 -10.87 -11.59 17.23
C LEU A 103 -9.42 -12.05 17.48
N GLN A 104 -8.74 -12.55 16.44
CA GLN A 104 -7.34 -12.99 16.57
C GLN A 104 -6.38 -11.81 16.73
N ILE A 105 -6.65 -10.68 16.08
CA ILE A 105 -5.89 -9.43 16.29
C ILE A 105 -6.11 -8.91 17.72
N ASP A 106 -7.34 -8.98 18.24
CA ASP A 106 -7.63 -8.58 19.63
C ASP A 106 -6.90 -9.47 20.64
N LYS A 107 -6.83 -10.80 20.38
CA LYS A 107 -6.01 -11.72 21.19
C LYS A 107 -4.51 -11.40 21.08
N TYR A 108 -4.03 -11.09 19.88
CA TYR A 108 -2.63 -10.77 19.63
C TYR A 108 -2.20 -9.51 20.39
N ARG A 109 -2.95 -8.40 20.25
CA ARG A 109 -2.63 -7.15 20.94
C ARG A 109 -2.71 -7.25 22.46
N LYS A 110 -3.53 -8.18 22.99
CA LYS A 110 -3.65 -8.48 24.43
C LYS A 110 -2.58 -9.48 24.93
N GLY A 111 -1.69 -9.95 24.05
CA GLY A 111 -0.66 -10.93 24.39
C GLY A 111 -1.19 -12.35 24.64
N LEU A 112 -2.44 -12.64 24.26
CA LEU A 112 -3.07 -13.96 24.41
C LEU A 112 -2.65 -14.94 23.30
N CYS A 113 -2.10 -14.44 22.20
CA CYS A 113 -1.41 -15.25 21.20
C CYS A 113 -0.08 -14.59 20.80
N LYS A 114 0.89 -15.42 20.43
CA LYS A 114 2.26 -14.99 20.14
C LYS A 114 2.43 -14.41 18.73
N PHE A 115 1.62 -14.88 17.78
CA PHE A 115 1.81 -14.60 16.37
C PHE A 115 0.67 -13.75 15.83
N TYR A 116 1.03 -12.78 14.99
CA TYR A 116 0.08 -12.01 14.20
C TYR A 116 -0.63 -12.95 13.20
N PRO A 117 -1.95 -12.80 12.96
CA PRO A 117 -2.70 -13.75 12.15
C PRO A 117 -2.58 -13.47 10.64
N ASP A 118 -1.35 -13.45 10.11
CA ASP A 118 -1.00 -13.03 8.74
C ASP A 118 -1.90 -13.63 7.65
N THR A 119 -2.10 -14.96 7.68
CA THR A 119 -2.92 -15.67 6.68
C THR A 119 -4.38 -15.25 6.75
N LEU A 120 -4.91 -14.99 7.95
CA LEU A 120 -6.29 -14.51 8.09
C LEU A 120 -6.41 -13.06 7.61
N VAL A 121 -5.42 -12.22 7.94
CA VAL A 121 -5.36 -10.82 7.49
C VAL A 121 -5.39 -10.73 5.96
N TYR A 122 -4.51 -11.48 5.28
CA TYR A 122 -4.44 -11.48 3.83
C TYR A 122 -5.78 -11.90 3.21
N LYS A 123 -6.36 -13.01 3.70
CA LYS A 123 -7.65 -13.53 3.21
C LYS A 123 -8.79 -12.55 3.45
N SER A 124 -8.90 -11.99 4.65
CA SER A 124 -9.95 -11.03 5.00
C SER A 124 -9.88 -9.78 4.11
N LEU A 125 -8.68 -9.24 3.86
CA LEU A 125 -8.52 -8.12 2.94
C LEU A 125 -8.92 -8.50 1.50
N SER A 126 -8.57 -9.71 1.03
CA SER A 126 -8.96 -10.17 -0.31
C SER A 126 -10.47 -10.39 -0.44
N TYR A 127 -11.13 -10.91 0.59
CA TYR A 127 -12.59 -11.10 0.58
C TYR A 127 -13.36 -9.79 0.59
N LEU A 128 -12.94 -8.84 1.43
CA LEU A 128 -13.53 -7.50 1.44
C LEU A 128 -13.30 -6.80 0.09
N GLY A 129 -12.09 -6.92 -0.47
CA GLY A 129 -11.77 -6.36 -1.79
C GLY A 129 -12.63 -6.96 -2.90
N HIS A 130 -12.73 -8.28 -2.95
CA HIS A 130 -13.56 -8.97 -3.92
C HIS A 130 -15.04 -8.61 -3.77
N GLY A 131 -15.56 -8.53 -2.54
CA GLY A 131 -16.93 -8.13 -2.26
C GLY A 131 -17.22 -6.71 -2.77
N ALA A 132 -16.35 -5.76 -2.43
CA ALA A 132 -16.47 -4.38 -2.88
C ALA A 132 -16.47 -4.25 -4.41
N ALA A 133 -15.51 -4.89 -5.07
CA ALA A 133 -15.42 -4.88 -6.53
C ALA A 133 -16.64 -5.57 -7.18
N TYR A 134 -17.14 -6.66 -6.60
CA TYR A 134 -18.37 -7.31 -7.05
C TYR A 134 -19.56 -6.35 -7.04
N ILE A 135 -19.78 -5.65 -5.92
CA ILE A 135 -20.90 -4.72 -5.77
C ILE A 135 -20.79 -3.58 -6.77
N ASP A 136 -19.64 -2.91 -6.85
CA ASP A 136 -19.43 -1.77 -7.74
C ASP A 136 -19.66 -2.11 -9.23
N ASN A 137 -19.32 -3.35 -9.65
CA ASN A 137 -19.60 -3.80 -11.02
C ASN A 137 -21.10 -4.05 -11.30
N HIS A 138 -21.92 -4.27 -10.27
CA HIS A 138 -23.30 -4.73 -10.42
C HIS A 138 -24.34 -3.75 -9.86
N ARG A 139 -23.91 -2.73 -9.11
CA ARG A 139 -24.73 -1.71 -8.47
C ARG A 139 -24.04 -0.36 -8.56
N PRO A 140 -24.81 0.74 -8.61
CA PRO A 140 -24.25 2.08 -8.56
C PRO A 140 -23.63 2.34 -7.18
N GLY A 141 -22.33 2.63 -7.15
CA GLY A 141 -21.59 2.98 -5.94
C GLY A 141 -21.28 1.78 -5.03
N VAL A 142 -20.33 2.00 -4.13
CA VAL A 142 -19.95 1.02 -3.10
C VAL A 142 -19.46 1.73 -1.86
N ASP A 143 -19.78 1.18 -0.69
CA ASP A 143 -19.29 1.68 0.59
C ASP A 143 -18.05 0.89 1.04
N LEU A 144 -16.89 1.53 0.99
CA LEU A 144 -15.61 0.96 1.42
C LEU A 144 -15.31 1.23 2.89
N THR A 145 -16.15 1.98 3.61
CA THR A 145 -15.87 2.46 4.96
C THR A 145 -15.49 1.33 5.91
N TYR A 146 -16.28 0.24 5.94
CA TYR A 146 -15.97 -0.92 6.78
C TYR A 146 -14.60 -1.53 6.42
N ALA A 147 -14.36 -1.73 5.12
CA ALA A 147 -13.14 -2.34 4.62
C ALA A 147 -11.89 -1.50 4.91
N GLU A 148 -11.99 -0.17 4.77
CA GLU A 148 -10.89 0.76 5.05
C GLU A 148 -10.57 0.85 6.53
N TRP A 149 -11.58 0.84 7.42
CA TRP A 149 -11.36 0.71 8.86
C TRP A 149 -10.68 -0.61 9.21
N PHE A 150 -11.11 -1.71 8.60
CA PHE A 150 -10.46 -3.01 8.78
C PHE A 150 -9.01 -2.97 8.29
N MET A 151 -8.76 -2.33 7.14
CA MET A 151 -7.43 -2.16 6.57
C MET A 151 -6.50 -1.37 7.50
N MET A 152 -6.99 -0.27 8.09
CA MET A 152 -6.23 0.50 9.08
C MET A 152 -5.95 -0.31 10.35
N LEU A 153 -6.90 -1.12 10.82
CA LEU A 153 -6.70 -2.00 11.98
C LEU A 153 -5.56 -2.98 11.74
N VAL A 154 -5.63 -3.73 10.63
CA VAL A 154 -4.64 -4.75 10.33
C VAL A 154 -3.26 -4.13 10.07
N ALA A 155 -3.21 -2.94 9.47
CA ALA A 155 -1.97 -2.21 9.28
C ALA A 155 -1.32 -1.80 10.61
N TYR A 156 -2.12 -1.28 11.56
CA TYR A 156 -1.63 -0.76 12.84
C TYR A 156 -0.93 -1.81 13.71
N TYR A 157 -1.43 -3.04 13.71
CA TYR A 157 -0.84 -4.13 14.51
C TYR A 157 0.14 -5.01 13.72
N SER A 158 0.29 -4.81 12.41
CA SER A 158 1.14 -5.69 11.60
C SER A 158 2.62 -5.50 11.94
N PRO A 159 3.36 -6.58 12.26
CA PRO A 159 4.81 -6.49 12.47
C PRO A 159 5.56 -6.29 11.15
N ASP A 160 5.05 -6.87 10.07
CA ASP A 160 5.62 -6.87 8.72
C ASP A 160 4.56 -6.52 7.67
N ILE A 161 5.00 -6.03 6.51
CA ILE A 161 4.09 -5.54 5.47
C ILE A 161 3.56 -6.66 4.55
N THR A 162 4.23 -7.81 4.49
CA THR A 162 4.04 -8.81 3.43
C THR A 162 2.61 -9.35 3.36
N CYS A 163 1.92 -9.51 4.51
CA CYS A 163 0.53 -10.00 4.50
C CYS A 163 -0.50 -8.92 4.13
N LEU A 164 -0.09 -7.65 4.06
CA LEU A 164 -0.97 -6.51 3.81
C LEU A 164 -1.06 -6.15 2.33
N VAL A 165 -0.01 -6.38 1.55
CA VAL A 165 0.20 -5.74 0.24
C VAL A 165 0.42 -6.75 -0.90
N ASN A 166 0.23 -6.30 -2.14
CA ASN A 166 0.55 -7.06 -3.34
C ASN A 166 1.99 -6.80 -3.82
N MET A 167 2.52 -5.62 -3.51
CA MET A 167 3.87 -5.17 -3.86
C MET A 167 4.49 -4.45 -2.67
N GLN A 168 5.80 -4.59 -2.46
CA GLN A 168 6.50 -3.90 -1.39
C GLN A 168 7.88 -3.42 -1.83
N SER A 169 8.36 -2.36 -1.19
CA SER A 169 9.72 -1.87 -1.36
C SER A 169 10.72 -2.88 -0.78
N PRO A 170 11.95 -2.94 -1.33
CA PRO A 170 13.01 -3.79 -0.79
C PRO A 170 13.34 -3.56 0.69
N ASP A 171 13.09 -2.36 1.21
CA ASP A 171 13.32 -2.02 2.61
C ASP A 171 12.11 -2.29 3.54
N HIS A 172 11.00 -2.84 3.01
CA HIS A 172 9.76 -3.13 3.76
C HIS A 172 9.12 -1.89 4.43
N ILE A 173 9.53 -0.68 4.03
CA ILE A 173 8.98 0.58 4.56
C ILE A 173 7.67 0.92 3.87
N VAL A 174 7.55 0.65 2.57
CA VAL A 174 6.38 1.01 1.77
C VAL A 174 5.85 -0.20 1.02
N GLY A 175 4.54 -0.29 0.87
CA GLY A 175 3.92 -1.30 0.03
C GLY A 175 2.58 -0.82 -0.52
N VAL A 176 2.10 -1.52 -1.54
CA VAL A 176 0.90 -1.18 -2.27
C VAL A 176 -0.03 -2.38 -2.32
N ARG A 177 -1.29 -2.14 -1.94
CA ARG A 177 -2.38 -3.08 -2.17
C ARG A 177 -3.34 -2.51 -3.21
N ASN A 178 -3.56 -3.26 -4.28
CA ASN A 178 -4.65 -3.02 -5.22
C ASN A 178 -5.89 -3.74 -4.71
N PHE A 179 -6.71 -3.06 -3.94
CA PHE A 179 -7.91 -3.63 -3.35
C PHE A 179 -8.96 -3.90 -4.43
N GLY A 180 -9.51 -5.12 -4.43
CA GLY A 180 -10.49 -5.57 -5.43
C GLY A 180 -9.90 -6.23 -6.67
N HIS A 181 -8.56 -6.26 -6.81
CA HIS A 181 -7.91 -6.86 -7.97
C HIS A 181 -8.23 -8.36 -8.15
N GLU A 182 -8.70 -9.03 -7.10
CA GLU A 182 -9.05 -10.45 -7.11
C GLU A 182 -10.35 -10.76 -7.86
N TYR A 183 -11.22 -9.76 -8.07
CA TYR A 183 -12.53 -9.96 -8.70
C TYR A 183 -12.43 -9.96 -10.25
N ASN A 184 -11.79 -8.94 -10.84
CA ASN A 184 -11.65 -8.77 -12.30
C ASN A 184 -10.63 -7.65 -12.65
N HIS A 185 -10.68 -7.16 -13.90
CA HIS A 185 -9.88 -6.03 -14.38
C HIS A 185 -10.45 -4.63 -14.01
N ASN A 186 -11.46 -4.46 -13.15
CA ASN A 186 -11.95 -3.15 -12.63
C ASN A 186 -13.21 -3.30 -11.74
N PRO A 187 -13.40 -2.50 -10.67
CA PRO A 187 -12.61 -1.34 -10.25
C PRO A 187 -11.38 -1.72 -9.43
N TRP A 188 -10.47 -0.76 -9.30
CA TRP A 188 -9.26 -0.87 -8.50
C TRP A 188 -9.14 0.31 -7.54
N TRP A 189 -9.02 0.01 -6.26
CA TRP A 189 -8.65 1.00 -5.24
C TRP A 189 -7.24 0.70 -4.77
N SER A 190 -6.31 1.61 -5.02
CA SER A 190 -4.92 1.41 -4.63
C SER A 190 -4.63 2.07 -3.30
N TYR A 191 -4.03 1.32 -2.38
CA TYR A 191 -3.69 1.80 -1.05
C TYR A 191 -2.20 1.66 -0.79
N LEU A 192 -1.58 2.73 -0.30
CA LEU A 192 -0.20 2.80 0.15
C LEU A 192 -0.14 2.46 1.65
N PHE A 193 0.69 1.48 1.99
CA PHE A 193 1.03 1.14 3.37
C PHE A 193 2.41 1.69 3.66
N VAL A 194 2.56 2.45 4.74
CA VAL A 194 3.81 3.12 5.10
C VAL A 194 4.18 2.83 6.53
N LYS A 195 5.42 2.38 6.75
CA LYS A 195 5.92 1.99 8.07
C LYS A 195 5.83 3.17 9.04
N ARG A 196 5.35 2.85 10.24
CA ARG A 196 5.33 3.73 11.41
C ARG A 196 6.07 3.03 12.55
N THR A 197 6.31 3.75 13.65
CA THR A 197 6.87 3.18 14.90
C THR A 197 6.04 1.98 15.34
N LYS A 198 4.71 2.09 15.21
CA LYS A 198 3.79 0.98 15.41
C LYS A 198 3.04 0.64 14.12
N GLY A 199 3.34 -0.54 13.58
CA GLY A 199 2.71 -1.05 12.37
C GLY A 199 2.89 -0.12 11.17
N TYR A 200 1.78 0.14 10.48
CA TYR A 200 1.75 0.87 9.23
C TYR A 200 0.57 1.86 9.19
N GLU A 201 0.79 3.03 8.57
CA GLU A 201 -0.26 3.93 8.11
C GLU A 201 -0.76 3.47 6.75
N VAL A 202 -2.03 3.69 6.46
CA VAL A 202 -2.64 3.41 5.15
C VAL A 202 -3.14 4.71 4.53
N ARG A 203 -2.89 4.90 3.23
CA ARG A 203 -3.39 6.04 2.43
C ARG A 203 -3.93 5.56 1.11
N ALA A 204 -5.01 6.16 0.62
CA ALA A 204 -5.43 5.98 -0.77
C ALA A 204 -4.37 6.57 -1.73
N ILE A 205 -4.20 5.93 -2.88
CA ILE A 205 -3.34 6.36 -3.99
C ILE A 205 -4.24 6.74 -5.14
N GLY A 206 -4.15 7.98 -5.60
CA GLY A 206 -4.94 8.44 -6.74
C GLY A 206 -6.44 8.52 -6.44
N GLU A 207 -7.21 8.36 -7.49
CA GLU A 207 -8.68 8.33 -7.48
C GLU A 207 -9.19 6.89 -7.66
N ASP A 208 -10.50 6.71 -7.62
CA ASP A 208 -11.14 5.43 -7.92
C ASP A 208 -10.71 4.91 -9.30
N CYS A 209 -10.60 3.58 -9.41
CA CYS A 209 -10.09 2.89 -10.60
C CYS A 209 -8.61 3.16 -10.91
N SER A 210 -7.82 3.66 -9.95
CA SER A 210 -6.36 3.71 -10.05
C SER A 210 -5.77 2.34 -9.71
N LEU A 211 -5.18 1.66 -10.69
CA LEU A 211 -4.35 0.47 -10.48
C LEU A 211 -2.89 0.86 -10.41
N ILE A 212 -2.13 0.32 -9.46
CA ILE A 212 -0.67 0.41 -9.47
C ILE A 212 -0.08 -0.95 -9.87
N THR A 213 0.82 -0.97 -10.85
CA THR A 213 1.41 -2.22 -11.37
C THR A 213 2.89 -2.35 -11.03
N LYS A 214 3.53 -1.23 -10.64
CA LYS A 214 4.94 -1.17 -10.24
C LYS A 214 5.12 -0.26 -9.03
N LEU A 215 6.02 -0.69 -8.14
CA LEU A 215 6.55 0.12 -7.05
C LEU A 215 8.07 0.17 -7.18
N TYR A 216 8.63 1.36 -7.37
CA TYR A 216 10.08 1.57 -7.42
C TYR A 216 10.56 2.28 -6.17
N GLN A 217 11.60 1.75 -5.53
CA GLN A 217 12.37 2.46 -4.51
C GLN A 217 13.54 3.16 -5.21
N LEU A 218 13.56 4.49 -5.14
CA LEU A 218 14.54 5.35 -5.78
C LEU A 218 15.31 6.15 -4.73
N GLU A 219 16.48 6.66 -5.12
CA GLU A 219 17.32 7.47 -4.25
C GLU A 219 17.95 8.60 -5.06
N ASP A 220 17.99 9.81 -4.49
CA ASP A 220 18.70 10.92 -5.11
C ASP A 220 20.16 11.05 -4.64
N ARG A 221 20.87 12.05 -5.17
CA ARG A 221 22.28 12.30 -4.83
C ARG A 221 22.52 12.70 -3.37
N ASN A 222 21.47 13.12 -2.67
CA ASN A 222 21.51 13.47 -1.25
C ASN A 222 21.04 12.30 -0.37
N HIS A 223 20.94 11.09 -0.92
CA HIS A 223 20.47 9.89 -0.24
C HIS A 223 19.03 9.99 0.29
N ARG A 224 18.20 10.88 -0.29
CA ARG A 224 16.77 10.91 0.02
C ARG A 224 16.09 9.78 -0.73
N LYS A 225 15.27 9.02 -0.03
CA LYS A 225 14.49 7.92 -0.60
C LYS A 225 13.19 8.41 -1.20
N TYR A 226 12.79 7.80 -2.30
CA TYR A 226 11.50 8.03 -2.95
C TYR A 226 10.85 6.70 -3.27
N TYR A 227 9.52 6.69 -3.26
CA TYR A 227 8.70 5.55 -3.60
C TYR A 227 7.78 5.98 -4.74
N LEU A 228 8.05 5.44 -5.93
CA LEU A 228 7.30 5.73 -7.14
C LEU A 228 6.31 4.60 -7.39
N CYS A 229 5.03 4.88 -7.15
CA CYS A 229 3.92 4.03 -7.52
C CYS A 229 3.53 4.36 -8.96
N SER A 230 3.56 3.37 -9.84
CA SER A 230 3.36 3.57 -11.27
C SER A 230 2.37 2.56 -11.84
N ASN A 231 1.57 3.06 -12.78
CA ASN A 231 0.91 2.26 -13.80
C ASN A 231 1.46 2.70 -15.14
N ASN A 232 2.21 1.81 -15.79
CA ASN A 232 2.84 2.08 -17.07
C ASN A 232 2.53 0.99 -18.08
N ASP A 233 1.43 0.27 -17.89
CA ASP A 233 1.06 -0.86 -18.73
C ASP A 233 0.59 -0.38 -20.11
N TYR A 234 -0.09 0.77 -20.19
CA TYR A 234 -0.59 1.35 -21.43
C TYR A 234 -0.83 2.87 -21.34
N GLU A 235 -0.99 3.54 -22.49
CA GLU A 235 -1.10 5.01 -22.58
C GLU A 235 -2.27 5.58 -21.76
N LEU A 236 -3.43 4.90 -21.79
CA LEU A 236 -4.64 5.35 -21.11
C LEU A 236 -4.60 5.21 -19.59
N SER A 237 -3.69 4.39 -19.03
CA SER A 237 -3.50 4.23 -17.58
C SER A 237 -2.16 4.77 -17.11
N PHE A 238 -1.46 5.55 -17.94
CA PHE A 238 -0.13 6.02 -17.63
C PHE A 238 -0.15 7.05 -16.49
N MET A 239 0.01 6.57 -15.25
CA MET A 239 -0.17 7.34 -14.02
C MET A 239 0.96 7.06 -13.04
N HIS A 240 1.39 8.11 -12.34
CA HIS A 240 2.53 8.04 -11.43
C HIS A 240 2.28 8.88 -10.18
N TYR A 241 2.56 8.27 -9.04
CA TYR A 241 2.48 8.92 -7.73
C TYR A 241 3.84 8.76 -7.06
N LEU A 242 4.48 9.88 -6.75
CA LEU A 242 5.81 9.90 -6.15
C LEU A 242 5.67 10.29 -4.68
N TYR A 243 6.22 9.47 -3.80
CA TYR A 243 6.22 9.74 -2.37
C TYR A 243 7.65 9.87 -1.85
N THR A 244 7.85 10.74 -0.87
CA THR A 244 9.10 10.82 -0.09
C THR A 244 8.77 11.17 1.35
N PHE A 245 9.78 11.24 2.20
CA PHE A 245 9.64 11.67 3.59
C PHE A 245 10.23 13.07 3.75
N ASP A 246 9.52 13.94 4.44
CA ASP A 246 10.06 15.25 4.83
C ASP A 246 11.12 15.09 5.95
N VAL A 247 11.71 16.21 6.35
CA VAL A 247 12.72 16.24 7.44
C VAL A 247 12.20 15.76 8.79
N ASN A 248 10.88 15.70 8.98
CA ASN A 248 10.23 15.23 10.20
C ASN A 248 9.77 13.76 10.08
N GLY A 249 10.10 13.06 8.99
CA GLY A 249 9.65 11.69 8.76
C GLY A 249 8.18 11.56 8.39
N LYS A 250 7.52 12.65 7.99
CA LYS A 250 6.16 12.62 7.46
C LYS A 250 6.21 12.27 5.97
N LEU A 251 5.41 11.28 5.57
CA LEU A 251 5.23 10.96 4.16
C LEU A 251 4.54 12.13 3.45
N ILE A 252 5.17 12.60 2.39
CA ILE A 252 4.67 13.62 1.48
C ILE A 252 4.48 13.02 0.09
N GLU A 253 3.30 13.30 -0.48
CA GLU A 253 3.07 13.07 -1.90
C GLU A 253 3.69 14.24 -2.65
N VAL A 254 4.67 13.94 -3.48
CA VAL A 254 5.16 14.88 -4.48
C VAL A 254 4.19 14.74 -5.66
N LYS A 255 3.58 15.85 -6.07
CA LYS A 255 2.60 15.91 -7.17
C LYS A 255 3.26 16.40 -8.46
N PRO A 256 4.05 15.57 -9.14
CA PRO A 256 4.55 15.93 -10.45
C PRO A 256 3.39 15.86 -11.44
N GLU A 257 2.79 17.00 -11.79
CA GLU A 257 1.83 17.04 -12.89
C GLU A 257 2.48 16.47 -14.15
N CYS A 258 1.77 15.54 -14.80
CA CYS A 258 2.25 14.94 -16.01
C CYS A 258 1.21 15.05 -17.12
N LYS A 259 1.42 16.00 -18.03
CA LYS A 259 0.77 15.99 -19.34
C LYS A 259 1.78 15.46 -20.34
N ILE A 260 1.54 14.24 -20.81
CA ILE A 260 2.32 13.62 -21.87
C ILE A 260 1.46 13.50 -23.11
N ARG A 261 2.03 13.87 -24.25
CA ARG A 261 1.52 13.46 -25.55
C ARG A 261 2.30 12.25 -26.02
N PHE A 262 1.62 11.11 -26.11
CA PHE A 262 2.22 9.91 -26.69
C PHE A 262 2.49 10.13 -28.19
N PRO A 263 3.74 9.95 -28.66
CA PRO A 263 4.04 10.03 -30.08
C PRO A 263 3.38 8.86 -30.82
N ASN A 264 2.89 9.12 -32.03
CA ASN A 264 2.28 8.09 -32.88
C ASN A 264 3.36 7.19 -33.51
N VAL A 265 3.96 6.32 -32.69
CA VAL A 265 4.97 5.34 -33.08
C VAL A 265 4.55 3.97 -32.55
N GLN A 266 4.88 2.93 -33.30
CA GLN A 266 4.64 1.57 -32.82
C GLN A 266 5.69 1.20 -31.76
N TYR A 267 5.25 0.65 -30.64
CA TYR A 267 6.11 0.11 -29.57
C TYR A 267 5.45 -1.14 -28.98
N ASP A 268 6.22 -1.92 -28.22
CA ASP A 268 5.75 -3.13 -27.54
C ASP A 268 5.49 -2.87 -26.04
N GLU A 269 6.29 -2.02 -25.39
CA GLU A 269 6.19 -1.74 -23.94
C GLU A 269 6.61 -0.31 -23.60
N ILE A 270 6.01 0.28 -22.56
CA ILE A 270 6.48 1.51 -21.92
C ILE A 270 7.39 1.14 -20.75
N TYR A 271 8.70 1.31 -20.92
CA TYR A 271 9.70 0.89 -19.95
C TYR A 271 10.22 2.07 -19.12
N PHE A 272 10.24 1.92 -17.79
CA PHE A 272 10.94 2.84 -16.89
C PHE A 272 12.35 2.32 -16.59
N SER A 273 13.36 3.17 -16.83
CA SER A 273 14.75 2.94 -16.42
C SER A 273 15.01 3.60 -15.07
N PRO A 274 15.17 2.84 -13.95
CA PRO A 274 15.46 3.43 -12.65
C PRO A 274 16.84 4.11 -12.59
N GLU A 275 17.80 3.64 -13.39
CA GLU A 275 19.15 4.20 -13.45
C GLU A 275 19.18 5.61 -14.07
N HIS A 276 18.36 5.82 -15.10
CA HIS A 276 18.29 7.10 -15.81
C HIS A 276 17.09 7.95 -15.44
N LEU A 277 16.18 7.40 -14.63
CA LEU A 277 14.93 8.01 -14.19
C LEU A 277 14.05 8.46 -15.36
N GLU A 278 13.90 7.60 -16.37
CA GLU A 278 13.20 7.96 -17.60
C GLU A 278 12.28 6.84 -18.11
N TRP A 279 11.17 7.23 -18.71
CA TRP A 279 10.26 6.35 -19.42
C TRP A 279 10.56 6.41 -20.91
N SER A 280 10.62 5.24 -21.54
CA SER A 280 10.84 5.10 -22.98
C SER A 280 9.79 4.18 -23.59
N LEU A 281 9.37 4.51 -24.80
CA LEU A 281 8.64 3.58 -25.65
C LEU A 281 9.66 2.61 -26.26
N CYS A 282 9.48 1.32 -26.04
CA CYS A 282 10.47 0.30 -26.39
C CYS A 282 9.86 -0.79 -27.29
N LYS A 283 10.68 -1.37 -28.18
CA LYS A 283 10.39 -2.65 -28.86
C LYS A 283 11.30 -3.76 -28.37
N LEU A 284 10.77 -4.97 -28.31
CA LEU A 284 11.55 -6.16 -28.02
C LEU A 284 12.36 -6.57 -29.24
N ASN A 285 13.68 -6.45 -29.14
CA ASN A 285 14.58 -6.97 -30.16
C ASN A 285 14.60 -8.50 -30.08
N LYS A 286 13.86 -9.17 -30.98
CA LYS A 286 13.72 -10.64 -31.01
C LYS A 286 15.03 -11.42 -31.07
N LYS A 287 16.13 -10.82 -31.57
CA LYS A 287 17.44 -11.49 -31.63
C LYS A 287 18.18 -11.47 -30.29
N THR A 288 18.02 -10.39 -29.53
CA THR A 288 18.77 -10.18 -28.27
C THR A 288 17.90 -10.37 -27.02
N GLY A 289 16.59 -10.39 -27.18
CA GLY A 289 15.63 -10.40 -26.07
C GLY A 289 15.59 -9.08 -25.27
N LYS A 290 16.26 -8.02 -25.74
CA LYS A 290 16.34 -6.74 -25.03
C LYS A 290 15.31 -5.75 -25.56
N LEU A 291 14.75 -4.96 -24.65
CA LEU A 291 13.97 -3.78 -24.97
C LEU A 291 14.91 -2.68 -25.52
N VAL A 292 14.53 -2.08 -26.65
CA VAL A 292 15.27 -1.00 -27.30
C VAL A 292 14.32 0.18 -27.52
N PRO A 293 14.69 1.40 -27.11
CA PRO A 293 13.87 2.59 -27.35
C PRO A 293 13.58 2.79 -28.85
N VAL A 294 12.35 3.17 -29.19
CA VAL A 294 11.94 3.49 -30.57
C VAL A 294 11.95 4.99 -30.88
N THR A 295 12.31 5.81 -29.90
CA THR A 295 12.40 7.27 -30.01
C THR A 295 13.79 7.72 -29.58
N GLU A 296 14.28 8.82 -30.16
CA GLU A 296 15.59 9.40 -29.79
C GLU A 296 15.59 10.02 -28.40
N LYS A 297 14.44 10.52 -27.94
CA LYS A 297 14.26 11.16 -26.63
C LYS A 297 13.29 10.33 -25.78
N PRO A 298 13.51 10.24 -24.46
CA PRO A 298 12.57 9.56 -23.57
C PRO A 298 11.20 10.25 -23.60
N LEU A 299 10.16 9.46 -23.38
CA LEU A 299 8.77 9.92 -23.25
C LEU A 299 8.64 10.93 -22.11
N MET A 300 9.26 10.59 -20.98
CA MET A 300 9.26 11.37 -19.76
C MET A 300 10.52 11.11 -18.96
N LYS A 301 10.96 12.11 -18.19
CA LYS A 301 12.06 12.01 -17.24
C LYS A 301 11.63 12.54 -15.88
N LEU A 302 11.99 11.81 -14.83
CA LEU A 302 11.83 12.21 -13.44
C LEU A 302 13.11 12.90 -12.95
N GLU A 303 12.95 14.11 -12.41
CA GLU A 303 14.00 14.79 -11.67
C GLU A 303 13.71 14.74 -10.17
N LEU A 304 14.58 14.08 -9.40
CA LEU A 304 14.47 13.99 -7.94
C LEU A 304 15.13 15.21 -7.27
N LYS A 305 14.32 16.04 -6.61
CA LYS A 305 14.74 17.27 -5.91
C LYS A 305 14.06 17.45 -4.54
N GLY A 306 13.55 16.38 -3.95
CA GLY A 306 12.79 16.41 -2.70
C GLY A 306 11.34 16.73 -2.99
N GLU A 307 10.77 17.69 -2.26
CA GLU A 307 9.39 18.15 -2.49
C GLU A 307 9.23 18.82 -3.86
N GLU A 308 10.32 19.37 -4.40
CA GLU A 308 10.36 19.98 -5.73
C GLU A 308 10.62 18.98 -6.87
N SER A 309 10.50 17.66 -6.62
CA SER A 309 10.68 16.68 -7.68
C SER A 309 9.58 16.83 -8.74
N PHE A 310 9.91 16.65 -10.01
CA PHE A 310 8.95 16.84 -11.11
C PHE A 310 9.19 15.88 -12.27
N PHE A 311 8.14 15.69 -13.07
CA PHE A 311 8.22 15.03 -14.36
C PHE A 311 8.41 16.06 -15.46
N SER A 312 9.32 15.77 -16.38
CA SER A 312 9.50 16.52 -17.62
C SER A 312 9.18 15.62 -18.81
N SER A 313 8.34 16.09 -19.74
CA SER A 313 8.08 15.39 -20.99
C SER A 313 8.84 16.02 -22.16
N SER A 314 9.38 15.17 -23.02
CA SER A 314 9.99 15.58 -24.29
C SER A 314 8.96 15.89 -25.37
N PHE A 315 7.68 15.53 -25.15
CA PHE A 315 6.60 15.59 -26.13
C PHE A 315 5.44 16.42 -25.55
N ARG A 316 5.46 17.74 -25.83
CA ARG A 316 4.38 18.68 -25.50
C ARG A 316 3.39 18.80 -26.66
#